data_AF-A0A813K9U8-F1
#
_entry.id   AF-A0A813K9U8-F1
#
_cell.length_a   1.000
_cell.length_b   1.000
_cell.length_c   1.000
_cell.angle_alpha   90.00
_cell.angle_beta   90.00
_cell.angle_gamma   90.00
#
_symmetry.space_group_name_H-M   'P 1'
#
loop_
_entity.id
_entity.type
_entity.pdbx_description
1 polymer ?
#
loop_
_entity_poly.entity_id
_entity_poly.type
_entity_poly.pdbx_seq_one_letter_code
_entity_poly.pdbx_strand_id
1 'polypeptide(L)'
;MDAAGKEYFSNKRRSKGEASSLPPYLHAWCAAILAASSLKDIPEGDRAVLVQHATSTDKPEMLLDHVFVARCSPAFEPGTFRVSFAVDQSLQAVLTALLNVLQVSGGELKHGTPPKSALERALTKLLVDLGEWTLMPNVS
;
A
#
# COMPACT_ATOMS: atom_id res chain seq x y z
N MET A 1 27.24 0.75 27.03
CA MET A 1 26.40 1.15 25.88
C MET A 1 27.31 1.76 24.85
N ASP A 2 27.73 0.95 23.89
CA ASP A 2 28.92 1.18 23.09
C ASP A 2 28.70 2.22 21.99
N ALA A 3 29.75 3.01 21.73
CA ALA A 3 29.78 4.14 20.81
C ALA A 3 29.27 3.79 19.40
N ALA A 4 29.43 2.54 18.96
CA ALA A 4 28.95 2.01 17.69
C ALA A 4 27.41 2.04 17.55
N GLY A 5 26.67 1.91 18.66
CA GLY A 5 25.21 1.99 18.65
C GLY A 5 24.70 3.39 18.33
N LYS A 6 25.40 4.44 18.78
CA LYS A 6 25.01 5.84 18.55
C LYS A 6 25.29 6.29 17.11
N GLU A 7 26.33 5.78 16.48
CA GLU A 7 26.65 6.08 15.07
C GLU A 7 25.65 5.47 14.09
N TYR A 8 25.12 4.27 14.37
CA TYR A 8 24.11 3.65 13.53
C TYR A 8 22.80 4.46 13.49
N PHE A 9 22.37 4.99 14.65
CA PHE A 9 21.19 5.86 14.74
C PHE A 9 21.43 7.27 14.17
N SER A 10 22.65 7.78 14.22
CA SER A 10 22.99 9.10 13.65
C SER A 10 23.09 9.05 12.12
N ASN A 11 23.66 7.98 11.54
CA ASN A 11 23.80 7.82 10.10
C ASN A 11 22.48 7.49 9.39
N LYS A 12 21.55 6.77 10.04
CA LYS A 12 20.19 6.56 9.48
C LYS A 12 19.39 7.87 9.35
N ARG A 13 19.75 8.92 10.10
CA ARG A 13 19.15 10.26 9.97
C ARG A 13 19.84 11.14 8.93
N ARG A 14 21.09 10.85 8.55
CA ARG A 14 21.90 11.70 7.65
C ARG A 14 21.77 11.35 6.16
N SER A 15 21.25 10.19 5.80
CA SER A 15 20.88 9.84 4.42
C SER A 15 19.51 10.39 3.98
N LYS A 16 18.95 11.34 4.75
CA LYS A 16 17.79 12.13 4.34
C LYS A 16 18.31 13.29 3.47
N GLY A 17 18.76 12.96 2.26
CA GLY A 17 19.03 13.94 1.21
C GLY A 17 17.82 14.86 1.07
N GLU A 18 18.08 16.15 0.82
CA GLU A 18 17.11 17.26 0.69
C GLU A 18 15.67 16.77 0.61
N ALA A 19 15.04 16.71 1.79
CA ALA A 19 13.68 16.21 1.88
C ALA A 19 12.82 17.12 1.02
N SER A 20 12.19 16.57 -0.03
CA SER A 20 11.03 17.23 -0.62
C SER A 20 10.12 17.62 0.54
N SER A 21 9.65 18.85 0.58
CA SER A 21 8.72 19.34 1.61
C SER A 21 7.44 18.49 1.72
N LEU A 22 7.20 17.65 0.72
CA LEU A 22 6.03 16.80 0.59
C LEU A 22 6.11 15.53 1.44
N PRO A 23 4.98 15.12 2.04
CA PRO A 23 4.90 13.87 2.74
C PRO A 23 5.27 12.67 1.83
N PRO A 24 6.07 11.71 2.34
CA PRO A 24 6.58 10.61 1.53
C PRO A 24 5.49 9.66 1.00
N TYR A 25 4.31 9.63 1.63
CA TYR A 25 3.19 8.82 1.17
C TYR A 25 2.64 9.31 -0.18
N LEU A 26 2.73 10.60 -0.50
CA LEU A 26 2.25 11.12 -1.79
C LEU A 26 3.08 10.58 -2.94
N HIS A 27 4.41 10.56 -2.78
CA HIS A 27 5.30 9.98 -3.77
C HIS A 27 5.08 8.48 -3.91
N ALA A 28 4.84 7.77 -2.81
CA ALA A 28 4.51 6.35 -2.84
C ALA A 28 3.19 6.07 -3.59
N TRP A 29 2.18 6.93 -3.42
CA TRP A 29 0.94 6.85 -4.18
C TRP A 29 1.17 7.07 -5.68
N CYS A 30 1.82 8.17 -6.07
CA CYS A 30 2.09 8.46 -7.48
C CYS A 30 2.91 7.34 -8.14
N ALA A 31 3.93 6.83 -7.44
CA ALA A 31 4.73 5.72 -7.91
C ALA A 31 3.89 4.43 -8.08
N ALA A 32 2.96 4.14 -7.16
CA ALA A 32 2.07 3.00 -7.27
C ALA A 32 1.15 3.10 -8.49
N ILE A 33 0.56 4.28 -8.74
CA ILE A 33 -0.31 4.52 -9.91
C ILE A 33 0.47 4.33 -11.21
N LEU A 34 1.65 4.95 -11.33
CA LEU A 34 2.49 4.85 -12.53
C LEU A 34 3.00 3.43 -12.78
N ALA A 35 3.39 2.71 -11.71
CA ALA A 35 3.80 1.33 -11.81
C ALA A 35 2.63 0.45 -12.27
N ALA A 36 1.46 0.60 -11.65
CA ALA A 36 0.26 -0.16 -11.98
C ALA A 36 -0.22 0.11 -13.42
N SER A 37 -0.23 1.36 -13.87
CA SER A 37 -0.62 1.71 -15.24
C SER A 37 0.33 1.16 -16.31
N SER A 38 1.55 0.80 -15.91
CA SER A 38 2.59 0.26 -16.80
C SER A 38 2.62 -1.27 -16.85
N LEU A 39 1.83 -1.95 -16.00
CA LEU A 39 1.75 -3.41 -16.00
C LEU A 39 1.15 -3.94 -17.31
N LYS A 40 1.61 -5.12 -17.73
CA LYS A 40 1.02 -5.85 -18.85
C LYS A 40 -0.17 -6.67 -18.35
N ASP A 41 -1.08 -7.02 -19.25
CA ASP A 41 -2.20 -7.94 -18.97
C ASP A 41 -3.21 -7.46 -17.90
N ILE A 42 -3.36 -6.14 -17.74
CA ILE A 42 -4.40 -5.55 -16.87
C ILE A 42 -5.66 -5.15 -17.68
N PRO A 43 -6.85 -5.15 -17.05
CA PRO A 43 -8.09 -4.72 -17.69
C PRO A 43 -7.98 -3.29 -18.25
N GLU A 44 -8.45 -3.09 -19.49
CA GLU A 44 -8.34 -1.79 -20.18
C GLU A 44 -9.08 -0.67 -19.44
N GLY A 45 -10.23 -0.98 -18.83
CA GLY A 45 -11.00 -0.03 -18.02
C GLY A 45 -10.23 0.48 -16.80
N ASP A 46 -9.62 -0.44 -16.03
CA ASP A 46 -8.81 -0.08 -14.86
C ASP A 46 -7.55 0.70 -15.27
N ARG A 47 -6.90 0.30 -16.38
CA ARG A 47 -5.77 1.05 -16.94
C ARG A 47 -6.17 2.48 -17.29
N ALA A 48 -7.31 2.67 -17.97
CA ALA A 48 -7.78 3.99 -18.38
C ALA A 48 -8.00 4.91 -17.16
N VAL A 49 -8.61 4.39 -16.09
CA VAL A 49 -8.80 5.14 -14.83
C VAL A 49 -7.47 5.58 -14.22
N LEU A 50 -6.49 4.66 -14.16
CA LEU A 50 -5.16 4.96 -13.58
C LEU A 50 -4.37 5.96 -14.43
N VAL A 51 -4.41 5.83 -15.76
CA VAL A 51 -3.76 6.77 -16.69
C VAL A 51 -4.42 8.14 -16.63
N GLN A 52 -5.75 8.19 -16.55
CA GLN A 52 -6.48 9.45 -16.39
C GLN A 52 -6.07 10.15 -15.10
N HIS A 53 -6.02 9.42 -13.97
CA HIS A 53 -5.59 9.96 -12.68
C HIS A 53 -4.13 10.46 -12.71
N ALA A 54 -3.23 9.70 -13.34
CA ALA A 54 -1.84 10.09 -13.51
C ALA A 54 -1.70 11.37 -14.36
N THR A 55 -2.55 11.51 -15.38
CA THR A 55 -2.55 12.68 -16.29
C THR A 55 -3.20 13.91 -15.65
N SER A 56 -4.21 13.73 -14.79
CA SER A 56 -4.88 14.83 -14.09
C SER A 56 -4.10 15.35 -12.88
N THR A 57 -3.10 14.59 -12.41
CA THR A 57 -2.30 14.93 -11.24
C THR A 57 -0.91 15.42 -11.65
N ASP A 58 -0.82 16.69 -12.03
CA ASP A 58 0.46 17.30 -12.43
C ASP A 58 1.43 17.45 -11.24
N LYS A 59 0.91 17.70 -10.04
CA LYS A 59 1.70 17.93 -8.82
C LYS A 59 1.21 17.05 -7.67
N PRO A 60 2.10 16.33 -6.96
CA PRO A 60 1.69 15.52 -5.81
C PRO A 60 1.05 16.34 -4.68
N GLU A 61 1.35 17.64 -4.58
CA GLU A 61 0.72 18.59 -3.65
C GLU A 61 -0.81 18.60 -3.71
N MET A 62 -1.39 18.38 -4.90
CA MET A 62 -2.84 18.36 -5.09
C MET A 62 -3.52 17.18 -4.40
N LEU A 63 -2.74 16.18 -3.97
CA LEU A 63 -3.25 14.97 -3.33
C LEU A 63 -3.20 15.03 -1.79
N LEU A 64 -2.72 16.12 -1.20
CA LEU A 64 -2.55 16.25 0.26
C LEU A 64 -3.83 15.97 1.04
N ASP A 65 -4.97 16.47 0.56
CA ASP A 65 -6.27 16.31 1.21
C ASP A 65 -7.02 15.04 0.76
N HIS A 66 -6.45 14.28 -0.18
CA HIS A 66 -7.11 13.14 -0.81
C HIS A 66 -6.43 11.80 -0.52
N VAL A 67 -5.12 11.79 -0.21
CA VAL A 67 -4.37 10.57 0.10
C VAL A 67 -3.89 10.65 1.53
N PHE A 68 -4.43 9.79 2.39
CA PHE A 68 -4.09 9.78 3.82
C PHE A 68 -2.96 8.78 4.13
N VAL A 69 -2.95 7.65 3.41
CA VAL A 69 -1.95 6.59 3.59
C VAL A 69 -1.59 6.01 2.22
N ALA A 70 -0.29 5.91 1.96
CA ALA A 70 0.26 5.07 0.91
C ALA A 70 1.66 4.64 1.36
N ARG A 71 1.79 3.37 1.73
CA ARG A 71 3.05 2.82 2.24
C ARG A 71 3.24 1.38 1.83
N CYS A 72 4.49 1.00 1.64
CA CYS A 72 4.93 -0.36 1.41
C CYS A 72 5.85 -0.79 2.56
N SER A 73 5.59 -1.95 3.14
CA SER A 73 6.40 -2.54 4.21
C SER A 73 6.66 -4.01 3.93
N PRO A 74 7.83 -4.55 4.27
CA PRO A 74 8.07 -5.99 4.17
C PRO A 74 6.98 -6.76 4.92
N ALA A 75 6.40 -7.77 4.27
CA ALA A 75 5.55 -8.72 4.97
C ALA A 75 6.42 -9.75 5.70
N PHE A 76 5.78 -10.59 6.51
CA PHE A 76 6.47 -11.65 7.24
C PHE A 76 7.07 -12.70 6.30
N GLU A 77 6.37 -13.00 5.21
CA GLU A 77 6.85 -13.95 4.19
C GLU A 77 7.97 -13.31 3.37
N PRO A 78 9.15 -13.95 3.29
CA PRO A 78 10.26 -13.44 2.51
C PRO A 78 9.87 -13.20 1.05
N GLY A 79 10.26 -12.05 0.51
CA GLY A 79 9.93 -11.65 -0.86
C GLY A 79 8.52 -11.07 -1.04
N THR A 80 7.70 -11.03 0.00
CA THR A 80 6.37 -10.40 -0.05
C THR A 80 6.38 -9.03 0.61
N PHE A 81 5.52 -8.14 0.10
CA PHE A 81 5.35 -6.80 0.63
C PHE A 81 3.88 -6.54 0.95
N ARG A 82 3.64 -5.93 2.11
CA ARG A 82 2.34 -5.36 2.45
C ARG A 82 2.28 -3.94 1.96
N VAL A 83 1.33 -3.67 1.08
CA VAL A 83 0.98 -2.32 0.66
C VAL A 83 -0.28 -1.89 1.42
N SER A 84 -0.35 -0.62 1.83
CA SER A 84 -1.51 -0.06 2.52
C SER A 84 -1.86 1.28 1.92
N PHE A 85 -3.14 1.43 1.57
CA PHE A 85 -3.72 2.65 1.00
C PHE A 85 -4.91 3.11 1.84
N ALA A 86 -5.03 4.42 2.02
CA ALA A 86 -6.23 5.07 2.54
C ALA A 86 -6.37 6.40 1.82
N VAL A 87 -7.54 6.63 1.22
CA VAL A 87 -7.83 7.80 0.40
C VAL A 87 -9.21 8.35 0.72
N ASP A 88 -9.43 9.61 0.38
CA ASP A 88 -10.73 10.27 0.42
C ASP A 88 -11.73 9.61 -0.54
N GLN A 89 -13.03 9.83 -0.30
CA GLN A 89 -14.12 9.29 -1.12
C GLN A 89 -13.96 9.62 -2.61
N SER A 90 -13.44 10.81 -2.93
CA SER A 90 -13.20 11.26 -4.31
C SER A 90 -12.23 10.37 -5.10
N LEU A 91 -11.30 9.69 -4.43
CA LEU A 91 -10.31 8.82 -5.07
C LEU A 91 -10.66 7.33 -4.95
N GLN A 92 -11.83 6.98 -4.43
CA GLN A 92 -12.21 5.56 -4.24
C GLN A 92 -12.23 4.78 -5.55
N ALA A 93 -12.73 5.37 -6.64
CA ALA A 93 -12.72 4.72 -7.95
C ALA A 93 -11.28 4.40 -8.44
N VAL A 94 -10.34 5.31 -8.19
CA VAL A 94 -8.93 5.14 -8.54
C VAL A 94 -8.30 4.07 -7.65
N LEU A 95 -8.60 4.06 -6.35
CA LEU A 95 -8.14 3.04 -5.44
C LEU A 95 -8.68 1.66 -5.82
N THR A 96 -9.96 1.53 -6.16
CA THR A 96 -10.55 0.27 -6.63
C THR A 96 -9.84 -0.26 -7.88
N ALA A 97 -9.62 0.60 -8.88
CA ALA A 97 -8.87 0.23 -10.08
C ALA A 97 -7.43 -0.23 -9.75
N LEU A 98 -6.75 0.47 -8.84
CA LEU A 98 -5.42 0.09 -8.37
C LEU A 98 -5.42 -1.28 -7.68
N LEU A 99 -6.40 -1.54 -6.81
CA LEU A 99 -6.53 -2.82 -6.10
C LEU A 99 -6.84 -3.97 -7.07
N ASN A 100 -7.73 -3.76 -8.04
CA ASN A 100 -8.04 -4.75 -9.09
C ASN A 100 -6.77 -5.13 -9.87
N VAL A 101 -6.00 -4.12 -10.29
CA VAL A 101 -4.74 -4.33 -11.02
C VAL A 101 -3.73 -5.12 -10.18
N LEU A 102 -3.59 -4.78 -8.90
CA LEU A 102 -2.71 -5.51 -7.98
C LEU A 102 -3.17 -6.95 -7.78
N GLN A 103 -4.48 -7.21 -7.69
CA GLN A 103 -5.04 -8.56 -7.58
C GLN A 103 -4.81 -9.41 -8.81
N VAL A 104 -5.06 -8.86 -10.01
CA VAL A 104 -4.77 -9.54 -11.29
C VAL A 104 -3.29 -9.90 -11.42
N SER A 105 -2.41 -9.07 -10.83
CA SER A 105 -0.96 -9.28 -10.81
C SER A 105 -0.49 -10.27 -9.72
N GLY A 106 -1.41 -10.96 -9.04
CA GLY A 106 -1.12 -11.95 -8.00
C GLY A 106 -1.12 -11.39 -6.57
N GLY A 107 -1.59 -10.16 -6.36
CA GLY A 107 -1.75 -9.58 -5.04
C GLY A 107 -2.97 -10.12 -4.29
N GLU A 108 -2.85 -10.24 -2.97
CA GLU A 108 -3.96 -10.63 -2.10
C GLU A 108 -4.54 -9.43 -1.36
N LEU A 109 -5.84 -9.22 -1.49
CA LEU A 109 -6.54 -8.19 -0.73
C LEU A 109 -6.93 -8.75 0.64
N LYS A 110 -6.33 -8.20 1.70
CA LYS A 110 -6.64 -8.57 3.09
C LYS A 110 -7.55 -7.52 3.69
N HIS A 111 -8.79 -7.92 4.00
CA HIS A 111 -9.73 -7.12 4.75
C HIS A 111 -9.62 -7.43 6.25
N GLY A 112 -9.84 -6.41 7.09
CA GLY A 112 -9.92 -6.56 8.54
C GLY A 112 -8.66 -6.20 9.32
N THR A 113 -8.77 -6.27 10.64
CA THR A 113 -7.70 -5.93 11.57
C THR A 113 -6.62 -7.01 11.53
N PRO A 114 -5.33 -6.65 11.42
CA PRO A 114 -4.27 -7.64 11.50
C PRO A 114 -4.35 -8.35 12.86
N PRO A 115 -4.19 -9.69 12.90
CA PRO A 115 -4.18 -10.44 14.14
C PRO A 115 -3.06 -9.90 15.05
N LYS A 116 -3.42 -9.60 16.30
CA LYS A 116 -2.58 -8.90 17.27
C LYS A 116 -1.57 -9.83 17.93
N SER A 117 -1.82 -11.14 17.92
CA SER A 117 -0.98 -12.13 18.60
C SER A 117 -0.57 -13.31 17.72
N ALA A 118 0.45 -14.08 18.14
CA ALA A 118 0.83 -15.33 17.50
C ALA A 118 -0.29 -16.39 17.57
N LEU A 119 -1.05 -16.42 18.67
CA LEU A 119 -2.17 -17.33 18.87
C LEU A 119 -3.34 -16.99 17.93
N GLU A 120 -3.71 -15.71 17.82
CA GLU A 120 -4.74 -15.27 16.87
C GLU A 120 -4.36 -15.62 15.44
N ARG A 121 -3.07 -15.49 15.07
CA ARG A 121 -2.59 -15.90 13.74
C ARG A 121 -2.75 -17.39 13.49
N ALA A 122 -2.38 -18.23 14.47
CA ALA A 122 -2.54 -19.67 14.36
C ALA A 122 -4.02 -20.05 14.22
N LEU A 123 -4.89 -19.40 14.99
CA LEU A 123 -6.34 -19.58 14.94
C LEU A 123 -6.91 -19.14 13.58
N THR A 124 -6.57 -17.95 13.09
CA THR A 124 -7.03 -17.46 11.77
C THR A 124 -6.58 -18.40 10.65
N LYS A 125 -5.32 -18.88 10.70
CA LYS A 125 -4.83 -19.86 9.73
C LYS A 125 -5.66 -21.16 9.76
N LEU A 126 -5.91 -21.69 10.95
CA LEU A 126 -6.71 -22.91 11.13
C LEU A 126 -8.14 -22.73 10.62
N LEU A 127 -8.76 -21.58 10.88
CA LEU A 127 -10.12 -21.28 10.45
C LEU A 127 -10.21 -21.05 8.93
N VAL A 128 -9.17 -20.49 8.30
CA VAL A 128 -9.06 -20.40 6.84
C VAL A 128 -8.87 -21.79 6.22
N ASP A 129 -7.99 -22.62 6.79
CA ASP A 129 -7.73 -23.99 6.31
C ASP A 129 -8.96 -24.90 6.41
N LEU A 130 -9.84 -24.64 7.39
CA LEU A 130 -11.12 -25.34 7.59
C LEU A 130 -12.27 -24.80 6.71
N GLY A 131 -12.06 -23.71 5.96
CA GLY A 131 -13.11 -23.07 5.16
C GLY A 131 -14.18 -22.32 5.96
N GLU A 132 -14.00 -22.22 7.28
CA GLU A 132 -14.91 -21.55 8.23
C GLU A 132 -14.72 -20.03 8.25
N TRP A 133 -13.61 -19.52 7.70
CA TRP A 133 -13.31 -18.09 7.62
C TRP A 133 -13.14 -17.64 6.17
N THR A 134 -14.22 -17.13 5.58
CA THR A 134 -14.12 -16.23 4.43
C THR A 134 -13.91 -14.81 4.97
N LEU A 135 -12.95 -14.07 4.40
CA LEU A 135 -12.70 -12.66 4.73
C LEU A 135 -13.99 -11.87 4.50
N MET A 136 -14.85 -11.77 5.52
CA MET A 136 -16.12 -11.07 5.39
C MET A 136 -15.85 -9.59 5.13
N PRO A 137 -16.62 -8.96 4.23
CA PRO A 137 -16.54 -7.52 4.03
C PRO A 137 -16.96 -6.85 5.34
N ASN A 138 -16.09 -5.99 5.86
CA ASN A 138 -16.43 -5.17 7.03
C ASN A 138 -17.53 -4.20 6.59
N VAL A 139 -18.77 -4.51 6.96
CA VAL A 139 -19.87 -3.56 6.92
C VAL A 139 -19.70 -2.67 8.14
N SER A 140 -19.28 -1.44 7.92
CA SER A 140 -19.41 -0.32 8.88
C SER A 140 -19.66 0.94 8.10
#